data_AF-A0A958G6N0-F1
#
_entry.id   AF-A0A958G6N0-F1
#
_cell.length_a   1.000
_cell.length_b   1.000
_cell.length_c   1.000
_cell.angle_alpha   90.00
_cell.angle_beta   90.00
_cell.angle_gamma   90.00
#
_symmetry.space_group_name_H-M   'P 1'
#
loop_
_entity.id
_entity.type
_entity.pdbx_description
1 polymer ?
#
loop_
_entity_poly.entity_id
_entity_poly.type
_entity_poly.pdbx_seq_one_letter_code
_entity_poly.pdbx_strand_id
1 'polypeptide(L)'
;QALYGNGVLDYSVDRVFTRVYEPDRGVDFDYNPAEFVHPAHAGESPPGMEDSLADSLAEITPVDSSDADAEKRYYSGVNLRRLGEFKFPVELRVEFEDGEVIRETWDGKDLWKKFRYLKPARLVSASVDPDNKVVMDANFTNNSKVVEPAAAGINKLSVRWLFWMQFLLDQPEFLNLFSFFL
;
A
#
# COMPACT_ATOMS: atom_id res chain seq x y z
N GLN A 1 -19.55 -27.86 11.09
CA GLN A 1 -20.07 -26.79 11.94
C GLN A 1 -20.19 -25.54 11.07
N ALA A 2 -21.39 -25.20 10.61
CA ALA A 2 -21.59 -24.03 9.77
C ALA A 2 -21.43 -22.77 10.62
N LEU A 3 -20.62 -21.82 10.16
CA LEU A 3 -20.38 -20.54 10.84
C LEU A 3 -21.64 -19.68 10.71
N TYR A 4 -22.56 -19.75 11.67
CA TYR A 4 -23.69 -18.83 11.84
C TYR A 4 -23.21 -17.51 12.46
N GLY A 5 -22.30 -16.81 11.77
CA GLY A 5 -21.88 -15.47 12.13
C GLY A 5 -22.39 -14.48 11.09
N ASN A 6 -23.06 -13.42 11.53
CA ASN A 6 -23.44 -12.25 10.75
C ASN A 6 -22.23 -11.32 10.46
N GLY A 7 -21.02 -11.85 10.52
CA GLY A 7 -19.79 -11.10 10.33
C GLY A 7 -19.62 -10.69 8.88
N VAL A 8 -19.45 -9.40 8.64
CA VAL A 8 -19.15 -8.85 7.32
C VAL A 8 -17.66 -9.04 7.02
N LEU A 9 -17.33 -9.40 5.78
CA LEU A 9 -15.97 -9.42 5.26
C LEU A 9 -15.75 -8.14 4.45
N ASP A 10 -14.79 -7.32 4.86
CA ASP A 10 -14.48 -6.06 4.19
C ASP A 10 -13.01 -5.73 4.47
N TYR A 11 -12.23 -5.65 3.39
CA TYR A 11 -10.86 -5.19 3.40
C TYR A 11 -10.76 -3.88 2.64
N SER A 12 -9.70 -3.12 2.89
CA SER A 12 -9.47 -1.89 2.15
C SER A 12 -7.99 -1.55 2.12
N VAL A 13 -7.61 -0.85 1.05
CA VAL A 13 -6.36 -0.10 1.01
C VAL A 13 -6.65 1.26 1.65
N ASP A 14 -6.25 1.44 2.91
CA ASP A 14 -6.50 2.70 3.64
C ASP A 14 -5.63 3.83 3.08
N ARG A 15 -4.36 3.56 2.82
CA ARG A 15 -3.40 4.57 2.35
C ARG A 15 -2.33 3.98 1.45
N VAL A 16 -1.98 4.72 0.41
CA VAL A 16 -0.77 4.54 -0.40
C VAL A 16 -0.01 5.85 -0.43
N PHE A 17 1.32 5.79 -0.41
CA PHE A 17 2.16 6.97 -0.55
C PHE A 17 3.54 6.59 -1.08
N THR A 18 4.19 7.57 -1.69
CA THR A 18 5.60 7.50 -2.10
C THR A 18 6.28 8.83 -1.80
N ARG A 19 7.52 8.81 -1.35
CA ARG A 19 8.35 10.01 -1.11
C ARG A 19 9.79 9.74 -1.53
N VAL A 20 10.51 10.76 -1.98
CA VAL A 20 11.95 10.65 -2.22
C VAL A 20 12.63 10.30 -0.89
N TYR A 21 13.55 9.34 -0.94
CA TYR A 21 14.36 8.95 0.20
C TYR A 21 15.59 9.84 0.27
N GLU A 22 15.74 10.55 1.38
CA GLU A 22 16.91 11.37 1.70
C GLU A 22 17.65 10.69 2.88
N PRO A 23 18.89 10.22 2.68
CA PRO A 23 19.63 9.49 3.72
C PRO A 23 20.08 10.37 4.90
N ASP A 24 20.10 11.70 4.75
CA ASP A 24 20.54 12.66 5.78
C ASP A 24 19.42 13.05 6.77
N ARG A 25 18.83 12.05 7.44
CA ARG A 25 18.17 12.25 8.73
C ARG A 25 18.11 10.89 9.40
N GLY A 26 18.99 10.67 10.38
CA GLY A 26 19.13 9.42 11.12
C GLY A 26 17.81 8.87 11.64
N VAL A 27 17.21 7.97 10.87
CA VAL A 27 16.13 7.11 11.30
C VAL A 27 16.41 5.75 10.68
N ASP A 28 16.90 4.83 11.49
CA ASP A 28 17.24 3.46 11.09
C ASP A 28 15.96 2.76 10.62
N PHE A 29 15.86 2.47 9.32
CA PHE A 29 14.69 1.82 8.70
C PHE A 29 15.04 0.42 8.15
N ASP A 30 16.04 -0.25 8.71
CA ASP A 30 16.35 -1.63 8.35
C ASP A 30 15.44 -2.58 9.12
N TYR A 31 14.23 -2.80 8.59
CA TYR A 31 13.34 -3.88 9.06
C TYR A 31 13.73 -5.19 8.35
N ASN A 32 14.58 -5.98 9.01
CA ASN A 32 14.85 -7.36 8.62
C ASN A 32 14.04 -8.35 9.49
N PRO A 33 12.98 -8.98 8.97
CA PRO A 33 12.18 -9.92 9.75
C PRO A 33 12.95 -11.20 10.18
N ALA A 34 14.15 -11.44 9.64
CA ALA A 34 14.98 -12.59 10.01
C ALA A 34 15.75 -12.42 11.34
N GLU A 35 15.83 -11.20 11.90
CA GLU A 35 16.64 -10.93 13.11
C GLU A 35 15.98 -11.33 14.44
N PHE A 36 14.67 -11.66 14.44
CA PHE A 36 13.93 -12.06 15.66
C PHE A 36 13.81 -13.58 15.86
N VAL A 37 14.51 -14.40 15.07
CA VAL A 37 14.66 -15.82 15.40
C VAL A 37 15.76 -15.96 16.45
N HIS A 38 15.41 -15.70 17.72
CA HIS A 38 16.27 -16.09 18.83
C HIS A 38 16.36 -17.62 18.90
N PRO A 39 17.53 -18.26 18.75
CA PRO A 39 17.68 -19.65 19.13
C PRO A 39 17.49 -19.75 20.65
N ALA A 40 16.70 -20.74 21.08
CA ALA A 40 16.38 -21.00 22.48
C ALA A 40 17.66 -21.06 23.34
N HIS A 41 17.75 -20.16 24.33
CA HIS A 41 18.78 -20.25 25.37
C HIS A 41 18.42 -21.35 26.37
N ALA A 42 19.02 -22.54 26.21
CA ALA A 42 19.35 -23.40 27.33
C ALA A 42 20.78 -23.03 27.77
N GLY A 43 20.90 -22.22 28.82
CA GLY A 43 22.18 -21.78 29.36
C GLY A 43 22.63 -22.65 30.54
N GLU A 44 23.82 -23.22 30.43
CA GLU A 44 24.77 -23.42 31.54
C GLU A 44 26.17 -22.96 31.05
N SER A 45 26.92 -22.30 31.95
CA SER A 45 28.06 -21.38 31.72
C SER A 45 29.36 -22.05 31.18
N PRO A 46 30.44 -21.30 30.84
CA PRO A 46 31.36 -20.78 31.88
C PRO A 46 32.00 -19.39 31.62
N PRO A 47 32.64 -18.81 32.66
CA PRO A 47 33.14 -17.43 32.68
C PRO A 47 34.63 -17.32 32.31
N GLY A 48 35.03 -16.13 31.83
CA GLY A 48 36.41 -15.65 31.83
C GLY A 48 36.98 -15.39 30.44
N MET A 49 37.03 -14.12 30.04
CA MET A 49 38.08 -13.50 29.19
C MET A 49 37.72 -12.02 28.98
N GLU A 50 37.92 -11.22 30.02
CA GLU A 50 38.12 -9.78 29.87
C GLU A 50 39.62 -9.60 29.62
N ASP A 51 40.01 -9.20 28.40
CA ASP A 51 41.23 -8.41 28.08
C ASP A 51 41.60 -8.50 26.58
N SER A 52 40.72 -8.07 25.67
CA SER A 52 41.16 -7.83 24.27
C SER A 52 40.35 -6.81 23.45
N LEU A 53 39.50 -5.99 24.06
CA LEU A 53 38.57 -5.09 23.32
C LEU A 53 39.02 -3.62 23.23
N ALA A 54 40.27 -3.30 23.57
CA ALA A 54 40.75 -1.91 23.55
C ALA A 54 41.52 -1.51 22.28
N ASP A 55 41.91 -2.46 21.42
CA ASP A 55 42.84 -2.21 20.30
C ASP A 55 42.19 -2.17 18.91
N SER A 56 40.86 -2.18 18.84
CA SER A 56 40.10 -2.13 17.57
C SER A 56 39.18 -0.91 17.44
N LEU A 57 39.42 0.14 18.23
CA LEU A 57 38.61 1.38 18.23
C LEU A 57 39.30 2.57 17.55
N ALA A 58 40.40 2.35 16.83
CA ALA A 58 41.13 3.40 16.13
C ALA A 58 41.32 3.01 14.66
N GLU A 59 40.27 3.14 13.84
CA GLU A 59 40.30 3.71 12.48
C GLU A 59 38.89 3.70 11.87
N ILE A 60 38.03 4.63 12.30
CA ILE A 60 36.86 5.02 11.50
C ILE A 60 37.22 6.37 10.89
N THR A 61 37.93 6.33 9.77
CA THR A 61 38.10 7.51 8.92
C THR A 61 36.72 7.99 8.46
N PRO A 62 36.42 9.30 8.49
CA PRO A 62 35.23 9.80 7.82
C PRO A 62 35.45 9.61 6.33
N VAL A 63 34.73 8.65 5.73
CA VAL A 63 34.68 8.49 4.28
C VAL A 63 33.92 9.69 3.74
N ASP A 64 34.69 10.64 3.25
CA ASP A 64 34.24 11.75 2.41
C ASP A 64 33.74 11.15 1.09
N SER A 65 32.43 10.89 0.98
CA SER A 65 31.82 10.49 -0.29
C SER A 65 31.02 11.66 -0.86
N SER A 66 31.71 12.43 -1.69
CA SER A 66 31.09 13.27 -2.70
C SER A 66 30.35 12.39 -3.72
N ASP A 67 29.14 11.93 -3.40
CA ASP A 67 28.34 11.10 -4.30
C ASP A 67 27.36 11.96 -5.10
N ALA A 68 27.92 12.70 -6.06
CA ALA A 68 27.16 13.29 -7.16
C ALA A 68 26.76 12.23 -8.19
N ASP A 69 26.06 11.16 -7.78
CA ASP A 69 25.13 10.35 -8.61
C ASP A 69 24.41 9.26 -7.81
N ALA A 70 23.99 9.52 -6.56
CA ALA A 70 23.15 8.57 -5.84
C ALA A 70 21.82 8.39 -6.59
N GLU A 71 21.58 7.19 -7.15
CA GLU A 71 20.30 6.84 -7.78
C GLU A 71 19.15 7.20 -6.85
N LYS A 72 18.22 8.03 -7.34
CA LYS A 72 17.07 8.49 -6.55
C LYS A 72 16.26 7.30 -6.08
N ARG A 73 16.26 7.06 -4.77
CA ARG A 73 15.40 6.06 -4.13
C ARG A 73 14.12 6.70 -3.63
N TYR A 74 13.08 5.90 -3.57
CA TYR A 74 11.76 6.25 -3.08
C TYR A 74 11.41 5.35 -1.91
N TYR A 75 10.95 5.98 -0.83
CA TYR A 75 10.30 5.29 0.27
C TYR A 75 8.80 5.27 0.02
N SER A 76 8.27 4.08 -0.22
CA SER A 76 6.86 3.85 -0.49
C SER A 76 6.19 3.06 0.62
N GLY A 77 4.90 3.28 0.82
CA GLY A 77 4.15 2.56 1.83
C GLY A 77 2.70 2.31 1.46
N VAL A 78 2.23 1.13 1.84
CA VAL A 78 0.84 0.69 1.71
C VAL A 78 0.32 0.34 3.11
N ASN A 79 -0.83 0.88 3.48
CA ASN A 79 -1.54 0.53 4.70
C ASN A 79 -2.83 -0.18 4.32
N LEU A 80 -2.97 -1.41 4.78
CA LEU A 80 -4.21 -2.17 4.68
C LEU A 80 -5.00 -2.07 5.97
N ARG A 81 -6.32 -2.16 5.84
CA ARG A 81 -7.26 -2.18 6.95
C ARG A 81 -8.34 -3.23 6.73
N ARG A 82 -8.65 -3.97 7.79
CA ARG A 82 -9.81 -4.85 7.87
C ARG A 82 -10.95 -4.06 8.52
N LEU A 83 -12.00 -3.82 7.76
CA LEU A 83 -13.21 -3.11 8.19
C LEU A 83 -14.27 -4.09 8.72
N GLY A 84 -14.26 -5.31 8.18
CA GLY A 84 -15.14 -6.39 8.60
C GLY A 84 -14.69 -7.13 9.87
N GLU A 85 -15.58 -7.96 10.40
CA GLU A 85 -15.32 -8.79 11.58
C GLU A 85 -14.71 -10.14 11.22
N PHE A 86 -14.94 -10.61 10.00
CA PHE A 86 -14.44 -11.89 9.52
C PHE A 86 -12.93 -11.82 9.21
N LYS A 87 -12.20 -12.88 9.54
CA LYS A 87 -10.74 -12.99 9.36
C LYS A 87 -10.47 -13.97 8.22
N PHE A 88 -9.87 -13.46 7.14
CA PHE A 88 -9.61 -14.22 5.94
C PHE A 88 -8.25 -13.79 5.34
N PRO A 89 -7.41 -14.73 4.90
CA PRO A 89 -6.18 -14.40 4.20
C PRO A 89 -6.46 -13.78 2.84
N VAL A 90 -5.79 -12.68 2.52
CA VAL A 90 -5.91 -11.96 1.24
C VAL A 90 -4.56 -11.67 0.62
N GLU A 91 -4.53 -11.59 -0.70
CA GLU A 91 -3.35 -11.18 -1.46
C GLU A 91 -3.35 -9.65 -1.65
N LEU A 92 -2.16 -9.05 -1.64
CA LEU A 92 -1.94 -7.66 -1.99
C LEU A 92 -1.06 -7.62 -3.23
N ARG A 93 -1.47 -6.86 -4.24
CA ARG A 93 -0.63 -6.49 -5.39
C ARG A 93 -0.17 -5.06 -5.23
N VAL A 94 1.12 -4.82 -5.43
CA VAL A 94 1.77 -3.51 -5.37
C VAL A 94 2.49 -3.30 -6.69
N GLU A 95 2.19 -2.20 -7.39
CA GLU A 95 2.72 -1.92 -8.72
C GLU A 95 3.58 -0.64 -8.69
N PHE A 96 4.76 -0.71 -9.31
CA PHE A 96 5.73 0.38 -9.37
C PHE A 96 5.84 0.96 -10.79
N GLU A 97 6.40 2.17 -10.90
CA GLU A 97 6.52 2.90 -12.18
C GLU A 97 7.42 2.20 -13.22
N ASP A 98 8.37 1.37 -12.76
CA ASP A 98 9.23 0.55 -13.61
C ASP A 98 8.52 -0.70 -14.18
N GLY A 99 7.25 -0.91 -13.81
CA GLY A 99 6.46 -2.07 -14.20
C GLY A 99 6.65 -3.27 -13.26
N GLU A 100 7.45 -3.16 -12.20
CA GLU A 100 7.58 -4.21 -11.21
C GLU A 100 6.25 -4.40 -10.45
N VAL A 101 5.89 -5.67 -10.24
CA VAL A 101 4.69 -6.06 -9.49
C VAL A 101 5.09 -6.97 -8.35
N ILE A 102 4.81 -6.54 -7.12
CA ILE A 102 5.05 -7.32 -5.91
C ILE A 102 3.72 -7.87 -5.42
N ARG A 103 3.72 -9.17 -5.10
CA ARG A 103 2.59 -9.83 -4.44
C ARG A 103 2.96 -10.16 -3.00
N GLU A 104 2.15 -9.67 -2.06
CA GLU A 104 2.25 -9.94 -0.64
C GLU A 104 1.01 -10.68 -0.16
N THR A 105 1.09 -11.35 0.99
CA THR A 105 -0.07 -12.00 1.63
C THR A 105 -0.28 -11.46 3.02
N TRP A 106 -1.53 -11.25 3.39
CA TRP A 106 -1.93 -10.86 4.74
C TRP A 106 -2.98 -11.82 5.28
N ASP A 107 -2.77 -12.35 6.47
CA ASP A 107 -3.69 -13.32 7.10
C ASP A 107 -5.00 -12.71 7.61
N GLY A 108 -5.12 -11.37 7.61
CA GLY A 108 -6.31 -10.65 8.04
C GLY A 108 -6.65 -10.79 9.52
N LYS A 109 -5.73 -11.30 10.36
CA LYS A 109 -5.99 -11.46 11.81
C LYS A 109 -5.97 -10.12 12.52
N ASP A 110 -4.99 -9.29 12.18
CA ASP A 110 -4.88 -7.92 12.66
C ASP A 110 -5.92 -7.01 11.99
N LEU A 111 -6.19 -5.85 12.59
CA LEU A 111 -7.04 -4.84 11.97
C LEU A 111 -6.31 -4.04 10.90
N TRP A 112 -4.98 -3.99 10.97
CA TRP A 112 -4.14 -3.18 10.09
C TRP A 112 -2.86 -3.92 9.73
N LYS A 113 -2.37 -3.73 8.50
CA LYS A 113 -1.05 -4.19 8.08
C LYS A 113 -0.35 -3.10 7.28
N LYS A 114 0.93 -2.88 7.56
CA LYS A 114 1.75 -1.86 6.90
C LYS A 114 2.84 -2.57 6.10
N PHE A 115 2.92 -2.25 4.82
CA PHE A 115 4.01 -2.64 3.94
C PHE A 115 4.84 -1.40 3.61
N ARG A 116 6.16 -1.54 3.60
CA ARG A 116 7.13 -0.47 3.33
C ARG A 116 8.16 -0.98 2.36
N TYR A 117 8.53 -0.13 1.40
CA TYR A 117 9.44 -0.46 0.33
C TYR A 117 10.42 0.70 0.14
N LEU A 118 11.69 0.37 -0.09
CA LEU A 118 12.73 1.30 -0.50
C LEU A 118 13.25 0.87 -1.87
N LYS A 119 12.89 1.60 -2.92
CA LYS A 119 13.15 1.22 -4.32
C LYS A 119 13.52 2.41 -5.20
N PRO A 120 14.24 2.20 -6.31
CA PRO A 120 14.53 3.26 -7.28
C PRO A 120 13.30 3.71 -8.09
N ALA A 121 12.18 2.99 -8.01
CA ALA A 121 10.92 3.33 -8.65
C ALA A 121 9.85 3.76 -7.65
N ARG A 122 8.96 4.67 -8.07
CA ARG A 122 7.82 5.12 -7.25
C ARG A 122 6.72 4.07 -7.26
N LEU A 123 6.01 3.97 -6.14
CA LEU A 123 4.74 3.25 -6.07
C LEU A 123 3.67 3.95 -6.91
N VAL A 124 2.99 3.19 -7.76
CA VAL A 124 1.87 3.67 -8.60
C VAL A 124 0.54 3.32 -7.97
N SER A 125 0.35 2.03 -7.66
CA SER A 125 -0.93 1.49 -7.21
C SER A 125 -0.73 0.37 -6.20
N ALA A 126 -1.74 0.15 -5.38
CA ALA A 126 -1.86 -1.05 -4.55
C ALA A 126 -3.30 -1.54 -4.55
N SER A 127 -3.47 -2.86 -4.64
CA SER A 127 -4.77 -3.53 -4.73
C SER A 127 -4.80 -4.78 -3.86
N VAL A 128 -5.72 -4.84 -2.91
CA VAL A 128 -6.07 -6.05 -2.16
C VAL A 128 -6.99 -6.91 -3.01
N ASP A 129 -6.79 -8.22 -2.95
CA ASP A 129 -7.50 -9.23 -3.73
C ASP A 129 -7.64 -8.84 -5.22
N PRO A 130 -6.51 -8.62 -5.92
CA PRO A 130 -6.52 -8.11 -7.29
C PRO A 130 -7.22 -9.05 -8.29
N ASP A 131 -7.36 -10.31 -7.92
CA ASP A 131 -7.96 -11.36 -8.74
C ASP A 131 -9.45 -11.61 -8.34
N ASN A 132 -10.00 -10.79 -7.41
CA ASN A 132 -11.37 -10.87 -6.87
C ASN A 132 -11.77 -12.29 -6.39
N LYS A 133 -10.86 -12.98 -5.70
CA LYS A 133 -11.09 -14.32 -5.14
C LYS A 133 -12.08 -14.28 -3.96
N VAL A 134 -12.18 -13.14 -3.29
CA VAL A 134 -13.04 -12.89 -2.13
C VAL A 134 -14.37 -12.30 -2.60
N VAL A 135 -15.25 -13.15 -3.10
CA VAL A 135 -16.57 -12.74 -3.64
C VAL A 135 -17.50 -12.17 -2.56
N MET A 136 -17.24 -12.45 -1.29
CA MET A 136 -18.05 -12.02 -0.15
C MET A 136 -17.60 -10.67 0.44
N ASP A 137 -16.67 -9.97 -0.22
CA ASP A 137 -16.28 -8.64 0.19
C ASP A 137 -17.45 -7.65 0.05
N ALA A 138 -17.69 -6.85 1.08
CA ALA A 138 -18.80 -5.90 1.11
C ALA A 138 -18.61 -4.71 0.15
N ASN A 139 -17.36 -4.34 -0.18
CA ASN A 139 -17.07 -3.16 -0.98
C ASN A 139 -15.77 -3.26 -1.80
N PHE A 140 -15.85 -3.84 -2.99
CA PHE A 140 -14.72 -3.91 -3.93
C PHE A 140 -14.10 -2.55 -4.32
N THR A 141 -14.81 -1.43 -4.17
CA THR A 141 -14.30 -0.11 -4.63
C THR A 141 -13.19 0.45 -3.75
N ASN A 142 -13.07 -0.01 -2.49
CA ASN A 142 -12.05 0.41 -1.55
C ASN A 142 -10.79 -0.49 -1.59
N ASN A 143 -10.82 -1.57 -2.38
CA ASN A 143 -9.76 -2.58 -2.45
C ASN A 143 -8.53 -2.10 -3.21
N SER A 144 -8.62 -0.98 -3.93
CA SER A 144 -7.50 -0.42 -4.67
C SER A 144 -7.32 1.06 -4.41
N LYS A 145 -6.06 1.51 -4.38
CA LYS A 145 -5.71 2.93 -4.41
C LYS A 145 -4.52 3.17 -5.32
N VAL A 146 -4.54 4.33 -5.97
CA VAL A 146 -3.43 4.89 -6.74
C VAL A 146 -2.81 6.06 -5.97
N VAL A 147 -1.50 6.26 -6.13
CA VAL A 147 -0.80 7.38 -5.50
C VAL A 147 -1.21 8.70 -6.15
N GLU A 148 -1.27 8.74 -7.49
CA GLU A 148 -1.70 9.91 -8.26
C GLU A 148 -3.02 9.60 -9.00
N PRO A 149 -4.13 10.29 -8.68
CA PRO A 149 -5.41 10.05 -9.35
C PRO A 149 -5.41 10.63 -10.77
N ALA A 150 -5.82 9.82 -11.75
CA ALA A 150 -5.95 10.27 -13.13
C ALA A 150 -7.30 10.98 -13.38
N ALA A 151 -7.25 12.25 -13.81
CA ALA A 151 -8.46 13.03 -14.13
C ALA A 151 -9.22 12.54 -15.38
N ALA A 152 -8.56 11.76 -16.24
CA ALA A 152 -9.13 11.29 -17.50
C ALA A 152 -10.44 10.49 -17.32
N GLY A 153 -10.55 9.70 -16.25
CA GLY A 153 -11.77 8.93 -15.94
C GLY A 153 -12.97 9.83 -15.64
N ILE A 154 -12.76 10.87 -14.82
CA ILE A 154 -13.79 11.85 -14.46
C ILE A 154 -14.21 12.62 -15.71
N ASN A 155 -13.25 13.10 -16.50
CA ASN A 155 -13.52 13.85 -17.73
C ASN A 155 -14.39 13.04 -18.69
N LYS A 156 -14.11 11.74 -18.88
CA LYS A 156 -14.90 10.86 -19.74
C LYS A 156 -16.35 10.73 -19.25
N LEU A 157 -16.56 10.64 -17.94
CA LEU A 157 -17.90 10.58 -17.36
C LEU A 157 -18.64 11.92 -17.54
N SER A 158 -17.96 13.04 -17.29
CA SER A 158 -18.51 14.38 -17.49
C SER A 158 -18.93 14.62 -18.94
N VAL A 159 -18.11 14.23 -19.91
CA VAL A 159 -18.45 14.34 -21.34
C VAL A 159 -19.67 13.49 -21.69
N ARG A 160 -19.76 12.26 -21.15
CA ARG A 160 -20.94 11.41 -21.37
C ARG A 160 -22.19 12.00 -20.75
N TRP A 161 -22.09 12.54 -19.54
CA TRP A 161 -23.21 13.20 -18.87
C TRP A 161 -23.65 14.46 -19.63
N LEU A 162 -22.72 15.31 -20.10
CA LEU A 162 -23.02 16.45 -20.97
C LEU A 162 -23.73 16.01 -22.25
N PHE A 163 -23.28 14.91 -22.87
CA PHE A 163 -23.92 14.35 -24.07
C PHE A 163 -25.37 13.95 -23.80
N TRP A 164 -25.65 13.29 -22.67
CA TRP A 164 -27.03 12.96 -22.27
C TRP A 164 -27.88 14.20 -21.99
N MET A 165 -27.30 15.25 -21.37
CA MET A 165 -27.99 16.52 -21.15
C MET A 165 -28.29 17.25 -22.46
N GLN A 166 -27.34 17.26 -23.40
CA GLN A 166 -27.55 17.81 -24.74
C GLN A 166 -28.67 17.05 -25.45
N PHE A 167 -28.64 15.71 -25.42
CA PHE A 167 -29.69 14.89 -26.02
C PHE A 167 -31.06 15.23 -25.43
N LEU A 168 -31.18 15.35 -24.11
CA LEU A 168 -32.44 15.70 -23.44
C LEU A 168 -32.95 17.10 -23.83
N LEU A 169 -32.06 18.09 -23.94
CA LEU A 169 -32.41 19.46 -24.33
C LEU A 169 -32.76 19.59 -25.83
N ASP A 170 -32.20 18.73 -26.68
CA ASP A 170 -32.43 18.70 -28.12
C ASP A 170 -33.74 17.98 -28.50
N GLN A 171 -34.47 17.42 -27.53
CA GLN A 171 -35.81 16.85 -27.75
C GLN A 171 -36.89 17.94 -27.55
N PRO A 172 -37.42 18.56 -28.63
CA PRO A 172 -38.44 19.61 -28.51
C PRO A 172 -39.76 19.10 -27.91
N GLU A 173 -40.06 17.80 -28.08
CA GLU A 173 -41.25 17.17 -27.49
C GLU A 173 -41.22 17.13 -25.96
N PHE A 174 -40.02 17.00 -25.35
CA PHE A 174 -39.87 17.04 -23.89
C PHE A 174 -40.14 18.44 -23.32
N LEU A 175 -39.74 19.49 -24.04
CA LEU A 175 -39.97 20.88 -23.64
C LEU A 175 -41.42 21.33 -23.91
N ASN A 176 -42.03 20.83 -24.99
CA ASN A 176 -43.45 21.09 -25.30
C ASN A 176 -44.40 20.36 -24.34
N LEU A 177 -44.05 19.17 -23.81
CA LEU A 177 -44.87 18.46 -22.83
C LEU A 177 -45.14 19.29 -21.56
N PHE A 178 -44.22 20.17 -21.16
CA PHE A 178 -44.40 21.10 -20.05
C PHE A 178 -45.23 22.35 -20.41
N SER A 179 -45.36 22.67 -21.70
CA SER A 179 -46.20 23.77 -22.19
C SER A 179 -47.68 23.40 -22.27
N PHE A 180 -48.04 22.11 -22.34
CA PHE A 180 -49.43 21.67 -22.44
C PHE A 180 -50.18 21.65 -21.09
N PHE A 181 -49.50 21.89 -19.97
CA PHE A 181 -50.05 21.87 -18.61
C PHE A 181 -50.18 23.27 -17.96
N LEU A 182 -49.95 24.36 -18.69
CA LEU A 182 -50.11 25.74 -18.21
C LEU A 182 -51.12 26.54 -19.03
#